data_AF-A0A9P0JKD6-F1
#
_entry.id   AF-A0A9P0JKD6-F1
#
_cell.length_a   1.000
_cell.length_b   1.000
_cell.length_c   1.000
_cell.angle_alpha   90.00
_cell.angle_beta   90.00
_cell.angle_gamma   90.00
#
_symmetry.space_group_name_H-M   'P 1'
#
loop_
_entity.id
_entity.type
_entity.pdbx_description
1 polymer ?
#
loop_
_entity_poly.entity_id
_entity_poly.type
_entity_poly.pdbx_seq_one_letter_code
_entity_poly.pdbx_strand_id
1 'polypeptide(L)' 'MDKEMNIDNDIFIALVEARPVLWDNTLDIFKGINATREAWSQVCYELNEDFKEMESKEKNESGTFA' A
#
# COMPACT_ATOMS: atom_id res chain seq x y z
N MET A 1 20.24 1.05 10.40
CA MET A 1 20.47 0.19 9.24
C MET A 1 19.26 0.39 8.34
N ASP A 2 19.35 1.38 7.47
CA ASP A 2 18.37 1.59 6.41
C ASP A 2 18.44 0.36 5.51
N LYS A 3 17.42 -0.51 5.61
CA LYS A 3 17.25 -1.60 4.65
C LYS A 3 17.01 -0.92 3.31
N GLU A 4 18.00 -0.95 2.42
CA GLU A 4 17.77 -0.62 1.01
C GLU A 4 16.71 -1.59 0.49
N MET A 5 15.48 -1.10 0.40
CA MET A 5 14.41 -1.80 -0.29
C MET A 5 14.71 -1.69 -1.78
N ASN A 6 15.36 -2.72 -2.32
CA ASN A 6 15.56 -2.84 -3.76
C ASN A 6 14.21 -3.21 -4.41
N ILE A 7 13.36 -2.20 -4.55
CA ILE A 7 12.08 -2.31 -5.24
C ILE A 7 12.38 -2.32 -6.73
N ASP A 8 11.92 -3.36 -7.42
CA ASP A 8 11.94 -3.40 -8.86
C ASP A 8 10.95 -2.34 -9.40
N ASN A 9 11.51 -1.30 -10.05
CA ASN A 9 10.72 -0.20 -10.59
C ASN A 9 9.78 -0.65 -11.70
N ASP A 10 10.15 -1.63 -12.51
CA ASP A 10 9.29 -2.12 -13.61
C ASP A 10 8.07 -2.84 -13.04
N ILE A 11 8.28 -3.62 -11.96
CA ILE A 11 7.17 -4.23 -11.21
C ILE A 11 6.30 -3.16 -10.57
N PHE A 12 6.89 -2.15 -9.92
CA PHE A 12 6.14 -1.06 -9.30
C PHE A 12 5.24 -0.32 -10.30
N ILE A 13 5.80 0.06 -11.45
CA ILE A 13 5.07 0.77 -12.50
C ILE A 13 3.93 -0.10 -13.02
N ALA A 14 4.17 -1.38 -13.32
CA ALA A 14 3.14 -2.30 -13.79
C ALA A 14 1.98 -2.44 -12.79
N LEU A 15 2.28 -2.49 -11.49
CA LEU A 15 1.28 -2.59 -10.42
C LEU A 15 0.41 -1.33 -10.29
N VAL A 16 0.99 -0.15 -10.50
CA VAL A 16 0.26 1.12 -10.50
C VAL A 16 -0.60 1.24 -11.76
N GLU A 17 -0.05 0.93 -12.94
CA GLU A 17 -0.78 0.99 -14.21
C GLU A 17 -2.00 0.05 -14.21
N ALA A 18 -1.87 -1.15 -13.63
CA ALA A 18 -2.95 -2.12 -13.50
C ALA A 18 -4.11 -1.66 -12.61
N ARG A 19 -3.95 -0.58 -11.83
CA ARG A 19 -4.94 -0.07 -10.88
C ARG A 19 -5.34 1.37 -11.22
N PRO A 20 -6.32 1.57 -12.13
CA PRO A 20 -6.78 2.90 -12.54
C PRO A 20 -7.21 3.81 -11.38
N VAL A 21 -7.68 3.25 -10.26
CA VAL A 21 -8.01 4.02 -9.04
C VAL A 21 -6.84 4.84 -8.48
N LEU A 22 -5.60 4.52 -8.86
CA LEU A 22 -4.39 5.22 -8.42
C LEU A 22 -3.98 6.38 -9.33
N TRP A 23 -4.40 6.39 -10.60
CA TRP A 23 -3.90 7.36 -11.58
C TRP A 23 -4.96 7.93 -12.54
N ASP A 24 -6.06 7.23 -12.77
CA ASP A 24 -7.15 7.67 -13.65
C ASP A 24 -8.14 8.56 -12.91
N ASN A 25 -7.92 9.88 -13.05
CA ASN A 25 -8.76 10.91 -12.44
C ASN A 25 -10.16 11.05 -13.08
N THR A 26 -10.43 10.36 -14.18
CA THR A 26 -11.73 10.39 -14.86
C THR A 26 -12.73 9.43 -14.21
N LEU A 27 -12.22 8.45 -13.44
CA LEU A 27 -13.05 7.51 -12.71
C LEU A 27 -13.56 8.12 -11.40
N ASP A 28 -14.84 7.90 -11.09
CA ASP A 28 -15.42 8.40 -9.84
C ASP A 28 -14.74 7.76 -8.60
N ILE A 29 -14.29 6.51 -8.75
CA ILE A 29 -13.57 5.77 -7.69
C ILE A 29 -12.25 6.41 -7.29
N PHE A 30 -11.61 7.20 -8.17
CA PHE A 30 -10.36 7.90 -7.87
C PHE A 30 -10.53 8.94 -6.75
N LYS A 31 -11.75 9.48 -6.57
CA LYS A 31 -12.08 10.40 -5.47
C LYS A 31 -12.27 9.67 -4.13
N GLY A 32 -12.37 8.35 -4.16
CA GLY A 32 -12.59 7.53 -2.97
C GLY A 32 -11.29 7.30 -2.21
N ILE A 33 -11.05 8.08 -1.16
CA ILE A 33 -9.84 7.95 -0.32
C ILE A 33 -9.64 6.52 0.23
N ASN A 34 -10.73 5.82 0.54
CA ASN A 34 -10.68 4.43 0.99
C ASN A 34 -10.23 3.49 -0.14
N ALA A 35 -10.74 3.67 -1.36
CA ALA A 35 -10.40 2.84 -2.50
C ALA A 35 -8.95 3.07 -2.94
N THR A 36 -8.48 4.31 -2.94
CA THR A 36 -7.07 4.64 -3.20
C THR A 36 -6.16 4.05 -2.14
N ARG A 37 -6.54 4.12 -0.85
CA ARG A 37 -5.76 3.52 0.25
C ARG A 37 -5.66 2.00 0.12
N GLU A 38 -6.79 1.33 -0.14
CA GLU A 38 -6.83 -0.12 -0.31
C GLU A 38 -5.96 -0.56 -1.50
N ALA A 39 -6.01 0.15 -2.62
CA ALA A 39 -5.18 -0.12 -3.77
C ALA A 39 -3.68 0.05 -3.49
N TRP A 40 -3.29 1.10 -2.76
CA TRP A 40 -1.89 1.26 -2.32
C TRP A 40 -1.44 0.15 -1.37
N SER A 41 -2.30 -0.27 -0.44
CA SER A 41 -2.00 -1.41 0.44
C SER A 41 -1.73 -2.68 -0.36
N GLN A 42 -2.53 -2.97 -1.39
CA GLN A 42 -2.30 -4.11 -2.27
C GLN A 42 -0.97 -4.00 -3.03
N VAL A 43 -0.66 -2.83 -3.59
CA VAL A 43 0.63 -2.58 -4.26
C VAL A 43 1.79 -2.84 -3.30
N CYS A 44 1.73 -2.36 -2.06
CA CYS A 44 2.76 -2.61 -1.06
C CYS A 44 2.87 -4.10 -0.67
N TYR A 45 1.76 -4.83 -0.57
CA TYR A 45 1.77 -6.27 -0.30
C TYR A 45 2.38 -7.10 -1.44
N GLU A 46 2.16 -6.68 -2.68
CA GLU A 46 2.70 -7.36 -3.86
C GLU A 46 4.18 -7.05 -4.09
N LEU A 47 4.65 -5.88 -3.66
CA LEU A 47 6.07 -5.49 -3.76
C LEU A 47 6.93 -6.03 -2.62
N ASN A 48 6.34 -6.22 -1.45
CA ASN A 48 7.06 -6.64 -0.28
C ASN A 48 6.21 -7.58 0.57
N GLU A 49 6.54 -8.87 0.54
CA GLU A 49 5.88 -9.88 1.36
C GLU A 49 6.00 -9.59 2.86
N ASP A 50 7.09 -8.92 3.30
CA ASP A 50 7.29 -8.51 4.69
C ASP A 50 6.31 -7.39 5.12
N PHE A 51 5.71 -6.67 4.18
CA PHE A 51 4.74 -5.61 4.49
C PHE A 51 3.48 -6.18 5.15
N LYS A 52 3.14 -7.44 4.82
CA LYS A 52 2.05 -8.20 5.46
C LYS A 52 2.29 -8.42 6.95
N GLU A 53 3.57 -8.46 7.37
CA GLU A 53 3.97 -8.68 8.76
C GLU A 53 4.02 -7.37 9.59
N MET A 54 4.03 -6.20 8.95
CA MET A 54 3.98 -4.89 9.63
C MET A 54 2.58 -4.48 10.06
N GLU A 55 1.55 -4.68 9.21
CA GLU A 55 0.16 -4.32 9.57
C GLU A 55 -0.35 -5.08 10.81
N SER A 56 0.18 -6.28 11.04
CA SER A 56 -0.16 -7.12 12.18
C SER A 56 0.58 -6.75 13.48
N LYS A 57 1.69 -5.98 13.40
CA LYS A 57 2.46 -5.55 14.59
C LYS A 57 2.03 -4.19 15.15
N GLU A 58 1.37 -3.33 14.38
CA GLU A 58 0.96 -1.99 14.86
C GLU A 58 -0.37 -1.93 15.65
N LYS A 59 -1.13 -3.03 15.76
CA LYS A 59 -2.42 -3.05 16.51
C LYS A 59 -2.30 -3.29 18.02
N ASN A 60 -1.10 -3.42 18.57
CA ASN A 60 -0.92 -3.81 19.98
C ASN A 60 -0.30 -2.74 20.89
N GLU A 61 -0.24 -1.46 20.49
CA GLU A 61 0.41 -0.41 21.31
C GLU A 61 -0.39 0.88 21.51
N SER A 62 -1.71 0.88 21.34
CA SER A 62 -2.58 1.99 21.77
C SER A 62 -3.38 1.65 23.03
N GLY A 63 -2.68 1.75 24.18
CA GLY A 63 -3.19 2.31 25.43
C GLY A 63 -4.35 1.62 26.14
N THR A 64 -4.04 0.69 27.06
CA THR A 64 -4.84 0.54 28.29
C THR A 64 -4.23 1.46 29.35
N PHE A 65 -4.66 2.72 29.38
CA PHE A 65 -4.56 3.53 30.59
C PHE A 65 -5.84 3.27 31.38
N ALA A 66 -5.73 2.49 32.45
CA ALA A 66 -6.73 2.36 33.50
C ALA A 66 -6.16 2.96 34.79
#